data_AF-A0A2D9C3W9-F1
#
_entry.id   AF-A0A2D9C3W9-F1
#
_cell.length_a   1.000
_cell.length_b   1.000
_cell.length_c   1.000
_cell.angle_alpha   90.00
_cell.angle_beta   90.00
_cell.angle_gamma   90.00
#
_symmetry.space_group_name_H-M   'P 1'
#
loop_
_entity.id
_entity.type
_entity.pdbx_description
1 polymer ?
#
loop_
_entity_poly.entity_id
_entity_poly.type
_entity_poly.pdbx_seq_one_letter_code
_entity_poly.pdbx_strand_id
1 'polypeptide(L)'
;MPKDTVKETALATVDLNIQLPSAKPEYKSMLANIADKAPAIAQASSNFYKSHSQMMSVTLDVTAITPIRSVKHSLAEIEKTKSALQEGYFKMKKEEVKLKKLERKLSEETDDLEREMLEIKINEKQANAASSRGYVEAAVRKLNFFTNQYENLMKKIGKDELTEADYELEEVKYHIMTCMKQALNSARPRNGVIDEGNMIYLFDLGINAAQAQLEVMSYLNWENELVKKGQAPEHHHTVQWLEACADKWAHCPSAFAESRGFDILDKTSLTNTLIEDQTDGS
;
A
#
# COMPACT_ATOMS: atom_id res chain seq x y z
N MET A 1 -39.33 4.23 55.75
CA MET A 1 -38.69 3.25 54.86
C MET A 1 -37.49 3.94 54.20
N PRO A 2 -36.27 3.41 54.32
CA PRO A 2 -35.09 4.03 53.74
C PRO A 2 -35.18 3.92 52.21
N LYS A 3 -34.90 5.02 51.50
CA LYS A 3 -34.75 5.03 50.04
C LYS A 3 -33.44 4.31 49.71
N ASP A 4 -33.53 3.21 48.96
CA ASP A 4 -32.38 2.48 48.46
C ASP A 4 -31.52 3.40 47.57
N THR A 5 -30.37 3.80 48.09
CA THR A 5 -29.26 4.38 47.34
C THR A 5 -28.76 3.35 46.34
N VAL A 6 -29.09 3.55 45.05
CA VAL A 6 -28.51 2.81 43.93
C VAL A 6 -27.02 3.10 43.92
N LYS A 7 -26.20 2.11 44.29
CA LYS A 7 -24.75 2.19 44.18
C LYS A 7 -24.37 2.02 42.71
N GLU A 8 -23.92 3.11 42.09
CA GLU A 8 -23.27 3.07 40.79
C GLU A 8 -21.97 2.26 40.87
N THR A 9 -21.85 1.27 39.98
CA THR A 9 -20.61 0.50 39.79
C THR A 9 -19.82 1.18 38.67
N ALA A 10 -18.79 1.95 39.02
CA ALA A 10 -17.93 2.65 38.07
C ALA A 10 -16.93 1.69 37.37
N LEU A 11 -16.56 2.04 36.14
CA LEU A 11 -15.84 1.16 35.21
C LEU A 11 -14.56 1.84 34.70
N ALA A 12 -13.47 1.85 35.45
CA ALA A 12 -12.21 2.39 34.93
C ALA A 12 -11.52 1.36 34.00
N THR A 13 -11.89 1.32 32.72
CA THR A 13 -11.00 0.83 31.66
C THR A 13 -10.44 2.02 30.90
N VAL A 14 -9.14 1.99 30.57
CA VAL A 14 -8.38 3.13 30.02
C VAL A 14 -8.99 3.69 28.72
N ASP A 15 -9.87 2.95 28.03
CA ASP A 15 -10.52 3.40 26.80
C ASP A 15 -12.06 3.48 26.84
N LEU A 16 -12.75 2.87 27.81
CA LEU A 16 -14.22 2.86 27.86
C LEU A 16 -14.74 2.85 29.32
N ASN A 17 -15.05 4.02 29.87
CA ASN A 17 -15.73 4.14 31.17
C ASN A 17 -17.25 3.90 31.00
N ILE A 18 -17.64 2.66 30.69
CA ILE A 18 -19.05 2.31 30.49
C ILE A 18 -19.70 2.07 31.86
N GLN A 19 -20.43 3.05 32.39
CA GLN A 19 -21.37 2.79 33.47
C GLN A 19 -22.67 2.21 32.88
N LEU A 20 -22.91 0.92 33.08
CA LEU A 20 -24.17 0.27 32.67
C LEU A 20 -25.25 0.56 33.73
N PRO A 21 -26.36 1.23 33.39
CA PRO A 21 -27.46 1.42 34.34
C PRO A 21 -28.15 0.07 34.61
N SER A 22 -28.26 -0.32 35.89
CA SER A 22 -28.91 -1.55 36.35
C SER A 22 -28.34 -2.85 35.74
N ALA A 23 -27.10 -3.18 36.06
CA ALA A 23 -26.47 -4.42 35.63
C ALA A 23 -27.11 -5.66 36.30
N LYS A 24 -27.55 -6.63 35.49
CA LYS A 24 -27.94 -7.97 35.97
C LYS A 24 -26.75 -8.62 36.71
N PRO A 25 -26.96 -9.50 37.71
CA PRO A 25 -25.89 -10.09 38.50
C PRO A 25 -24.80 -10.78 37.67
N GLU A 26 -25.20 -11.42 36.57
CA GLU A 26 -24.32 -12.10 35.61
C GLU A 26 -23.26 -11.16 35.00
N TYR A 27 -23.60 -9.89 34.77
CA TYR A 27 -22.71 -8.91 34.14
C TYR A 27 -21.50 -8.60 35.01
N LYS A 28 -21.59 -8.73 36.34
CA LYS A 28 -20.44 -8.53 37.22
C LYS A 28 -19.27 -9.46 36.87
N SER A 29 -19.57 -10.72 36.57
CA SER A 29 -18.56 -11.71 36.16
C SER A 29 -17.98 -11.40 34.78
N MET A 30 -18.83 -10.95 33.84
CA MET A 30 -18.40 -10.56 32.50
C MET A 30 -17.51 -9.33 32.52
N LEU A 31 -17.88 -8.31 33.31
CA LEU A 31 -17.12 -7.06 33.46
C LEU A 31 -15.76 -7.30 34.11
N ALA A 32 -15.68 -8.18 35.12
CA ALA A 32 -14.40 -8.58 35.73
C ALA A 32 -13.48 -9.26 34.71
N ASN A 33 -14.00 -10.17 33.89
CA ASN A 33 -13.25 -10.82 32.82
C ASN A 33 -12.80 -9.83 31.73
N ILE A 34 -13.61 -8.82 31.38
CA ILE A 34 -13.23 -7.77 30.43
C ILE A 34 -12.10 -6.92 31.01
N ALA A 35 -12.24 -6.45 32.25
CA ALA A 35 -11.24 -5.60 32.90
C ALA A 35 -9.88 -6.31 33.04
N ASP A 36 -9.89 -7.61 33.38
CA ASP A 36 -8.69 -8.46 33.48
C ASP A 36 -7.97 -8.61 32.14
N LYS A 37 -8.73 -8.79 31.04
CA LYS A 37 -8.15 -9.04 29.70
C LYS A 37 -7.93 -7.79 28.86
N ALA A 38 -8.57 -6.67 29.18
CA ALA A 38 -8.52 -5.44 28.40
C ALA A 38 -7.09 -4.93 28.13
N PRO A 39 -6.16 -4.91 29.10
CA PRO A 39 -4.79 -4.44 28.85
C PRO A 39 -4.06 -5.29 27.79
N ALA A 40 -4.18 -6.61 27.87
CA ALA A 40 -3.57 -7.52 26.91
C ALA A 40 -4.21 -7.39 25.52
N ILE A 41 -5.54 -7.22 25.46
CA ILE A 41 -6.27 -6.98 24.21
C ILE A 41 -5.86 -5.65 23.58
N ALA A 42 -5.74 -4.57 24.35
CA ALA A 42 -5.29 -3.28 23.86
C ALA A 42 -3.86 -3.34 23.31
N GLN A 43 -2.95 -3.99 24.04
CA GLN A 43 -1.57 -4.23 23.57
C GLN A 43 -1.56 -5.04 22.28
N ALA A 44 -2.31 -6.15 22.21
CA ALA A 44 -2.39 -6.98 21.01
C ALA A 44 -2.96 -6.18 19.82
N SER A 45 -4.03 -5.40 20.05
CA SER A 45 -4.68 -4.57 19.04
C SER A 45 -3.73 -3.53 18.45
N SER A 46 -2.80 -2.98 19.26
CA SER A 46 -1.79 -2.02 18.80
C SER A 46 -0.87 -2.53 17.67
N ASN A 47 -0.70 -3.85 17.58
CA ASN A 47 0.07 -4.50 16.52
C ASN A 47 -0.67 -4.49 15.18
N PHE A 48 -2.00 -4.43 15.19
CA PHE A 48 -2.86 -4.63 14.02
C PHE A 48 -3.51 -3.34 13.48
N TYR A 49 -3.10 -2.16 13.97
CA TYR A 49 -3.55 -0.88 13.40
C TYR A 49 -3.05 -0.62 11.97
N LYS A 50 -2.14 -1.44 11.44
CA LYS A 50 -1.75 -1.40 10.02
C LYS A 50 -2.83 -2.11 9.18
N SER A 51 -3.33 -1.43 8.16
CA SER A 51 -4.32 -2.00 7.25
C SER A 51 -3.78 -3.23 6.51
N HIS A 52 -2.55 -3.16 5.98
CA HIS A 52 -1.92 -4.25 5.23
C HIS A 52 -0.65 -4.75 5.94
N SER A 53 -0.37 -6.04 5.76
CA SER A 53 0.90 -6.65 6.18
C SER A 53 2.05 -6.25 5.23
N GLN A 54 3.29 -6.37 5.69
CA GLN A 54 4.47 -6.11 4.83
C GLN A 54 4.49 -7.00 3.59
N MET A 55 4.11 -8.28 3.73
CA MET A 55 4.02 -9.21 2.60
C MET A 55 3.02 -8.70 1.57
N MET A 56 1.81 -8.35 1.99
CA MET A 56 0.77 -7.79 1.11
C MET A 56 1.27 -6.51 0.43
N SER A 57 1.98 -5.64 1.15
CA SER A 57 2.52 -4.41 0.57
C SER A 57 3.54 -4.62 -0.56
N VAL A 58 4.36 -5.67 -0.51
CA VAL A 58 5.39 -5.91 -1.55
C VAL A 58 4.99 -6.91 -2.62
N THR A 59 3.97 -7.74 -2.38
CA THR A 59 3.52 -8.75 -3.34
C THR A 59 2.20 -8.41 -4.01
N LEU A 60 1.31 -7.67 -3.33
CA LEU A 60 -0.05 -7.39 -3.79
C LEU A 60 -0.35 -5.90 -4.01
N ASP A 61 0.29 -4.99 -3.24
CA ASP A 61 0.16 -3.55 -3.48
C ASP A 61 1.16 -3.08 -4.55
N VAL A 62 2.44 -3.46 -4.43
CA VAL A 62 3.48 -3.22 -5.43
C VAL A 62 3.63 -4.44 -6.34
N THR A 63 2.79 -4.51 -7.37
CA THR A 63 2.72 -5.67 -8.29
C THR A 63 3.57 -5.53 -9.56
N ALA A 64 4.27 -4.41 -9.70
CA ALA A 64 5.14 -4.15 -10.83
C ALA A 64 6.26 -5.21 -10.88
N ILE A 65 6.51 -5.75 -12.06
CA ILE A 65 7.49 -6.83 -12.26
C ILE A 65 8.90 -6.30 -12.53
N THR A 66 9.03 -5.01 -12.90
CA THR A 66 10.32 -4.36 -13.13
C THR A 66 10.71 -3.46 -11.93
N PRO A 67 12.02 -3.31 -11.66
CA PRO A 67 12.49 -2.54 -10.51
C PRO A 67 12.12 -1.05 -10.51
N ILE A 68 12.27 -0.32 -11.63
CA ILE A 68 12.00 1.13 -11.65
C ILE A 68 10.50 1.40 -11.49
N ARG A 69 9.65 0.61 -12.15
CA ARG A 69 8.20 0.72 -11.91
C ARG A 69 7.79 0.34 -10.49
N SER A 70 8.49 -0.59 -9.84
CA SER A 70 8.31 -0.89 -8.41
C SER A 70 8.71 0.30 -7.52
N VAL A 71 9.76 1.04 -7.89
CA VAL A 71 10.13 2.30 -7.22
C VAL A 71 9.02 3.33 -7.38
N LYS A 72 8.51 3.54 -8.60
CA LYS A 72 7.40 4.48 -8.87
C LYS A 72 6.18 4.17 -8.00
N HIS A 73 5.78 2.91 -7.91
CA HIS A 73 4.65 2.49 -7.06
C HIS A 73 4.95 2.68 -5.56
N SER A 74 6.17 2.38 -5.12
CA SER A 74 6.58 2.60 -3.73
C SER A 74 6.57 4.09 -3.35
N LEU A 75 7.01 4.97 -4.25
CA LEU A 75 6.95 6.42 -4.08
C LEU A 75 5.50 6.92 -4.00
N ALA A 76 4.59 6.38 -4.81
CA ALA A 76 3.17 6.70 -4.74
C ALA A 76 2.55 6.28 -3.39
N GLU A 77 2.89 5.10 -2.87
CA GLU A 77 2.45 4.65 -1.54
C GLU A 77 3.06 5.49 -0.40
N ILE A 78 4.31 5.95 -0.54
CA ILE A 78 4.93 6.91 0.38
C ILE A 78 4.13 8.21 0.41
N GLU A 79 3.82 8.79 -0.76
CA GLU A 79 3.14 10.07 -0.84
C GLU A 79 1.71 10.02 -0.32
N LYS A 80 0.98 8.95 -0.65
CA LYS A 80 -0.34 8.66 -0.07
C LYS A 80 -0.28 8.54 1.45
N THR A 81 0.74 7.86 1.98
CA THR A 81 0.92 7.69 3.43
C THR A 81 1.30 9.01 4.12
N LYS A 82 2.15 9.84 3.50
CA LYS A 82 2.49 11.19 3.99
C LYS A 82 1.24 12.08 4.06
N SER A 83 0.45 12.10 2.99
CA SER A 83 -0.81 12.86 2.96
C SER A 83 -1.77 12.42 4.07
N ALA A 84 -1.99 11.10 4.24
CA ALA A 84 -2.82 10.56 5.31
C ALA A 84 -2.28 10.91 6.71
N LEU A 85 -0.96 10.89 6.89
CA LEU A 85 -0.31 11.27 8.14
C LEU A 85 -0.50 12.76 8.46
N GLN A 86 -0.32 13.64 7.47
CA GLN A 86 -0.53 15.08 7.62
C GLN A 86 -1.99 15.40 7.97
N GLU A 87 -2.95 14.80 7.26
CA GLU A 87 -4.38 14.97 7.56
C GLU A 87 -4.72 14.49 8.97
N GLY A 88 -4.25 13.29 9.34
CA GLY A 88 -4.42 12.72 10.66
C GLY A 88 -3.83 13.60 11.77
N TYR A 89 -2.64 14.15 11.55
CA TYR A 89 -1.99 15.07 12.47
C TYR A 89 -2.79 16.36 12.69
N PHE A 90 -3.24 17.02 11.61
CA PHE A 90 -4.04 18.24 11.74
C PHE A 90 -5.40 17.97 12.39
N LYS A 91 -6.03 16.83 12.08
CA LYS A 91 -7.28 16.40 12.73
C LYS A 91 -7.07 16.20 14.23
N MET A 92 -6.01 15.50 14.63
CA MET A 92 -5.63 15.31 16.03
C MET A 92 -5.41 16.65 16.73
N LYS A 93 -4.65 17.57 16.13
CA LYS A 93 -4.41 18.91 16.71
C LYS A 93 -5.68 19.73 16.87
N LYS A 94 -6.61 19.67 15.91
CA LYS A 94 -7.92 20.32 16.01
C LYS A 94 -8.74 19.76 17.17
N GLU A 95 -8.75 18.44 17.36
CA GLU A 95 -9.46 17.82 18.49
C GLU A 95 -8.80 18.14 19.84
N GLU A 96 -7.47 18.15 19.94
CA GLU A 96 -6.75 18.62 21.15
C GLU A 96 -7.16 20.04 21.55
N VAL A 97 -7.24 20.96 20.57
CA VAL A 97 -7.67 22.35 20.84
C VAL A 97 -9.13 22.42 21.26
N LYS A 98 -10.02 21.63 20.66
CA LYS A 98 -11.44 21.56 21.09
C LYS A 98 -11.57 21.03 22.51
N LEU A 99 -10.75 20.04 22.89
CA LEU A 99 -10.72 19.46 24.22
C LEU A 99 -10.31 20.51 25.25
N LYS A 100 -9.22 21.26 24.99
CA LYS A 100 -8.80 22.40 25.84
C LYS A 100 -9.87 23.48 25.99
N LYS A 101 -10.67 23.74 24.93
CA LYS A 101 -11.79 24.67 25.00
C LYS A 101 -12.92 24.16 25.90
N LEU A 102 -13.20 22.86 25.89
CA LEU A 102 -14.20 22.25 26.77
C LEU A 102 -13.73 22.23 28.21
N GLU A 103 -12.47 21.89 28.47
CA GLU A 103 -11.88 21.95 29.82
C GLU A 103 -11.96 23.36 30.43
N ARG A 104 -11.69 24.40 29.63
CA ARG A 104 -11.86 25.78 30.08
C ARG A 104 -13.32 26.11 30.39
N LYS A 105 -14.26 25.69 29.54
CA LYS A 105 -15.69 25.88 29.81
C LYS A 105 -16.13 25.19 31.10
N LEU A 106 -15.67 23.95 31.32
CA LEU A 106 -15.96 23.21 32.54
C LEU A 106 -15.47 23.95 33.80
N SER A 107 -14.32 24.62 33.72
CA SER A 107 -13.79 25.40 34.86
C SER A 107 -14.58 26.66 35.20
N GLU A 108 -15.33 27.20 34.24
CA GLU A 108 -16.13 28.42 34.37
C GLU A 108 -17.62 28.12 34.62
N GLU A 109 -18.05 26.87 34.42
CA GLU A 109 -19.45 26.45 34.54
C GLU A 109 -19.85 26.27 36.00
N THR A 110 -21.04 26.77 36.33
CA THR A 110 -21.58 26.79 37.69
C THR A 110 -22.77 25.86 37.86
N ASP A 111 -23.49 25.54 36.78
CA ASP A 111 -24.60 24.60 36.84
C ASP A 111 -24.09 23.15 36.91
N ASP A 112 -24.57 22.40 37.91
CA ASP A 112 -24.08 21.05 38.20
C ASP A 112 -24.35 20.06 37.04
N LEU A 113 -25.51 20.19 36.35
CA LEU A 113 -25.88 19.28 35.26
C LEU A 113 -25.14 19.62 33.96
N GLU A 114 -24.92 20.91 33.68
CA GLU A 114 -24.10 21.32 32.53
C GLU A 114 -22.62 20.96 32.73
N ARG A 115 -22.11 21.03 33.96
CA ARG A 115 -20.77 20.49 34.29
C ARG A 115 -20.68 19.00 33.99
N GLU A 116 -21.64 18.20 34.46
CA GLU A 116 -21.68 16.76 34.19
C GLU A 116 -21.72 16.49 32.68
N MET A 117 -22.52 17.25 31.93
CA MET A 117 -22.59 17.12 30.48
C MET A 117 -21.27 17.48 29.77
N LEU A 118 -20.56 18.50 30.25
CA LEU A 118 -19.24 18.88 29.75
C LEU A 118 -18.20 17.78 30.05
N GLU A 119 -18.24 17.17 31.23
CA GLU A 119 -17.36 16.05 31.60
C GLU A 119 -17.59 14.83 30.69
N ILE A 120 -18.84 14.47 30.41
CA ILE A 120 -19.19 13.39 29.47
C ILE A 120 -18.64 13.70 28.07
N LYS A 121 -18.83 14.93 27.58
CA LYS A 121 -18.30 15.36 26.26
C LYS A 121 -16.76 15.32 26.19
N ILE A 122 -16.09 15.68 27.29
CA ILE A 122 -14.63 15.59 27.38
C ILE A 122 -14.19 14.12 27.32
N ASN A 123 -14.81 13.25 28.11
CA ASN A 123 -14.50 11.81 28.12
C ASN A 123 -14.72 11.17 26.74
N GLU A 124 -15.83 11.47 26.08
CA GLU A 124 -16.11 11.01 24.71
C GLU A 124 -15.04 11.47 23.73
N LYS A 125 -14.59 12.73 23.81
CA LYS A 125 -13.51 13.24 22.96
C LYS A 125 -12.15 12.61 23.26
N GLN A 126 -11.84 12.36 24.53
CA GLN A 126 -10.59 11.70 24.92
C GLN A 126 -10.52 10.28 24.35
N ALA A 127 -11.61 9.51 24.44
CA ALA A 127 -11.69 8.17 23.85
C ALA A 127 -11.50 8.19 22.32
N ASN A 128 -12.16 9.13 21.64
CA ASN A 128 -12.00 9.32 20.19
C ASN A 128 -10.56 9.74 19.79
N ALA A 129 -9.90 10.53 20.63
CA ALA A 129 -8.52 10.97 20.41
C ALA A 129 -7.49 9.83 20.59
N ALA A 130 -7.72 8.90 21.53
CA ALA A 130 -6.88 7.72 21.71
C ALA A 130 -6.88 6.82 20.46
N SER A 131 -8.07 6.55 19.90
CA SER A 131 -8.23 5.80 18.65
C SER A 131 -7.52 6.49 17.46
N SER A 132 -7.55 7.82 17.40
CA SER A 132 -6.90 8.59 16.33
C SER A 132 -5.36 8.48 16.36
N ARG A 133 -4.75 8.34 17.54
CA ARG A 133 -3.29 8.16 17.69
C ARG A 133 -2.80 6.85 17.08
N GLY A 134 -3.54 5.76 17.25
CA GLY A 134 -3.18 4.45 16.67
C GLY A 134 -3.05 4.49 15.14
N TYR A 135 -3.90 5.26 14.45
CA TYR A 135 -3.82 5.45 13.00
C TYR A 135 -2.58 6.25 12.57
N VAL A 136 -2.21 7.28 13.33
CA VAL A 136 -0.99 8.07 13.10
C VAL A 136 0.25 7.17 13.25
N GLU A 137 0.33 6.37 14.31
CA GLU A 137 1.42 5.42 14.54
C GLU A 137 1.50 4.35 13.43
N ALA A 138 0.36 3.83 12.99
CA ALA A 138 0.31 2.90 11.86
C ALA A 138 0.85 3.53 10.57
N ALA A 139 0.46 4.77 10.27
CA ALA A 139 0.94 5.52 9.11
C ALA A 139 2.47 5.75 9.18
N VAL A 140 3.01 6.14 10.35
CA VAL A 140 4.46 6.28 10.54
C VAL A 140 5.19 4.96 10.27
N ARG A 141 4.69 3.84 10.80
CA ARG A 141 5.30 2.51 10.57
C ARG A 141 5.20 2.07 9.10
N LYS A 142 4.15 2.44 8.37
CA LYS A 142 3.99 2.17 6.93
C LYS A 142 4.95 3.03 6.10
N LEU A 143 5.08 4.31 6.45
CA LEU A 143 6.01 5.23 5.80
C LEU A 143 7.46 4.71 5.92
N ASN A 144 7.89 4.36 7.13
CA ASN A 144 9.22 3.78 7.37
C ASN A 144 9.45 2.50 6.57
N PHE A 145 8.44 1.62 6.47
CA PHE A 145 8.54 0.41 5.68
C PHE A 145 8.82 0.71 4.19
N PHE A 146 8.01 1.57 3.56
CA PHE A 146 8.22 1.88 2.14
C PHE A 146 9.49 2.69 1.88
N THR A 147 9.96 3.52 2.83
CA THR A 147 11.28 4.15 2.74
C THR A 147 12.39 3.10 2.68
N ASN A 148 12.35 2.08 3.52
CA ASN A 148 13.33 0.98 3.46
C ASN A 148 13.19 0.16 2.16
N GLN A 149 11.96 -0.07 1.68
CA GLN A 149 11.74 -0.76 0.40
C GLN A 149 12.28 0.03 -0.79
N TYR A 150 12.12 1.35 -0.79
CA TYR A 150 12.72 2.24 -1.78
C TYR A 150 14.25 2.09 -1.80
N GLU A 151 14.91 2.15 -0.64
CA GLU A 151 16.37 1.95 -0.57
C GLU A 151 16.80 0.57 -1.09
N ASN A 152 16.07 -0.49 -0.74
CA ASN A 152 16.36 -1.84 -1.22
C ASN A 152 16.23 -1.95 -2.75
N LEU A 153 15.23 -1.30 -3.34
CA LEU A 153 15.05 -1.25 -4.79
C LEU A 153 16.17 -0.45 -5.46
N MET A 154 16.53 0.72 -4.94
CA MET A 154 17.64 1.53 -5.45
C MET A 154 18.97 0.76 -5.41
N LYS A 155 19.26 0.06 -4.30
CA LYS A 155 20.43 -0.84 -4.18
C LYS A 155 20.42 -1.96 -5.23
N LYS A 156 19.25 -2.55 -5.50
CA LYS A 156 19.11 -3.59 -6.53
C LYS A 156 19.31 -3.04 -7.94
N ILE A 157 18.85 -1.82 -8.19
CA ILE A 157 19.03 -1.13 -9.48
C ILE A 157 20.50 -0.72 -9.67
N GLY A 158 21.23 -0.45 -8.57
CA GLY A 158 22.63 -0.03 -8.61
C GLY A 158 22.80 1.43 -9.05
N LYS A 159 21.82 2.27 -8.74
CA LYS A 159 21.84 3.71 -9.03
C LYS A 159 21.61 4.53 -7.76
N ASP A 160 22.26 5.68 -7.68
CA ASP A 160 22.05 6.65 -6.60
C ASP A 160 20.78 7.49 -6.84
N GLU A 161 20.46 7.76 -8.11
CA GLU A 161 19.28 8.52 -8.53
C GLU A 161 18.60 7.85 -9.73
N LEU A 162 17.28 7.99 -9.82
CA LEU A 162 16.47 7.59 -10.97
C LEU A 162 15.92 8.82 -11.67
N THR A 163 16.19 8.91 -12.97
CA THR A 163 15.67 9.98 -13.83
C THR A 163 14.34 9.59 -14.47
N GLU A 164 13.60 10.58 -15.00
CA GLU A 164 12.43 10.28 -15.84
C GLU A 164 12.84 9.50 -17.09
N ALA A 165 14.00 9.80 -17.68
CA ALA A 165 14.56 9.04 -18.80
C ALA A 165 14.72 7.55 -18.48
N ASP A 166 15.22 7.22 -17.28
CA ASP A 166 15.38 5.83 -16.86
C ASP A 166 14.04 5.10 -16.77
N TYR A 167 13.02 5.80 -16.27
CA TYR A 167 11.67 5.27 -16.20
C TYR A 167 11.09 5.06 -17.60
N GLU A 168 11.13 6.06 -18.49
CA GLU A 168 10.61 5.96 -19.85
C GLU A 168 11.31 4.85 -20.66
N LEU A 169 12.61 4.63 -20.45
CA LEU A 169 13.35 3.54 -21.08
C LEU A 169 12.97 2.15 -20.51
N GLU A 170 12.71 2.04 -19.20
CA GLU A 170 12.28 0.77 -18.59
C GLU A 170 10.85 0.38 -19.00
N GLU A 171 9.99 1.35 -19.39
CA GLU A 171 8.60 1.09 -19.79
C GLU A 171 8.50 0.05 -20.90
N VAL A 172 9.43 0.06 -21.86
CA VAL A 172 9.51 -0.95 -22.92
C VAL A 172 9.65 -2.35 -22.33
N LYS A 173 10.64 -2.55 -21.44
CA LYS A 173 10.87 -3.81 -20.75
C LYS A 173 9.64 -4.22 -19.93
N TYR A 174 9.08 -3.29 -19.16
CA TYR A 174 7.91 -3.55 -18.34
C TYR A 174 6.70 -4.03 -19.17
N HIS A 175 6.40 -3.36 -20.28
CA HIS A 175 5.24 -3.69 -21.09
C HIS A 175 5.40 -5.01 -21.83
N ILE A 176 6.60 -5.33 -22.35
CA ILE A 176 6.86 -6.64 -22.96
C ILE A 176 6.72 -7.76 -21.92
N MET A 177 7.35 -7.62 -20.75
CA MET A 177 7.24 -8.61 -19.67
C MET A 177 5.78 -8.76 -19.21
N THR A 178 5.03 -7.66 -19.12
CA THR A 178 3.62 -7.69 -18.70
C THR A 178 2.76 -8.41 -19.74
N CYS A 179 2.94 -8.10 -21.01
CA CYS A 179 2.27 -8.75 -22.13
C CYS A 179 2.54 -10.26 -22.14
N MET A 180 3.81 -10.67 -22.08
CA MET A 180 4.19 -12.09 -22.09
C MET A 180 3.74 -12.85 -20.84
N LYS A 181 3.72 -12.20 -19.66
CA LYS A 181 3.15 -12.77 -18.44
C LYS A 181 1.65 -13.07 -18.61
N GLN A 182 0.90 -12.12 -19.17
CA GLN A 182 -0.54 -12.30 -19.41
C GLN A 182 -0.78 -13.37 -20.48
N ALA A 183 -0.01 -13.35 -21.58
CA ALA A 183 -0.06 -14.36 -22.64
C ALA A 183 0.23 -15.77 -22.13
N LEU A 184 1.26 -15.95 -21.30
CA LEU A 184 1.58 -17.25 -20.69
C LEU A 184 0.43 -17.73 -19.80
N ASN A 185 -0.09 -16.87 -18.93
CA ASN A 185 -1.18 -17.23 -18.02
C ASN A 185 -2.50 -17.51 -18.75
N SER A 186 -2.79 -16.81 -19.85
CA SER A 186 -3.97 -17.09 -20.67
C SER A 186 -3.82 -18.37 -21.50
N ALA A 187 -2.60 -18.69 -21.92
CA ALA A 187 -2.28 -19.89 -22.69
C ALA A 187 -2.36 -21.19 -21.88
N ARG A 188 -2.01 -21.16 -20.58
CA ARG A 188 -2.04 -22.34 -19.69
C ARG A 188 -3.37 -23.13 -19.74
N PRO A 189 -4.55 -22.51 -19.54
CA PRO A 189 -5.83 -23.22 -19.64
C PRO A 189 -6.29 -23.50 -21.09
N ARG A 190 -5.55 -23.03 -22.11
CA ARG A 190 -5.92 -23.08 -23.53
C ARG A 190 -4.98 -23.97 -24.35
N ASN A 191 -4.40 -24.98 -23.72
CA ASN A 191 -3.42 -25.89 -24.34
C ASN A 191 -2.27 -25.13 -25.03
N GLY A 192 -1.85 -24.03 -24.42
CA GLY A 192 -0.75 -23.20 -24.88
C GLY A 192 -1.11 -22.14 -25.92
N VAL A 193 -2.38 -22.03 -26.35
CA VAL A 193 -2.83 -20.99 -27.29
C VAL A 193 -3.05 -19.66 -26.56
N ILE A 194 -2.35 -18.61 -27.01
CA ILE A 194 -2.53 -17.24 -26.51
C ILE A 194 -3.90 -16.72 -26.92
N ASP A 195 -4.62 -16.07 -26.01
CA ASP A 195 -5.95 -15.51 -26.31
C ASP A 195 -5.90 -14.21 -27.15
N GLU A 196 -7.05 -13.82 -27.69
CA GLU A 196 -7.19 -12.67 -28.58
C GLU A 196 -6.71 -11.36 -27.95
N GLY A 197 -7.08 -11.10 -26.68
CA GLY A 197 -6.69 -9.87 -25.99
C GLY A 197 -5.17 -9.72 -25.87
N ASN A 198 -4.48 -10.81 -25.56
CA ASN A 198 -3.01 -10.81 -25.51
C ASN A 198 -2.36 -10.74 -26.90
N MET A 199 -2.98 -11.32 -27.94
CA MET A 199 -2.52 -11.16 -29.33
C MET A 199 -2.60 -9.71 -29.81
N ILE A 200 -3.66 -8.98 -29.44
CA ILE A 200 -3.79 -7.54 -29.71
C ILE A 200 -2.67 -6.78 -29.00
N TYR A 201 -2.42 -7.08 -27.73
CA TYR A 201 -1.37 -6.40 -26.98
C TYR A 201 0.04 -6.64 -27.57
N LEU A 202 0.32 -7.86 -28.03
CA LEU A 202 1.56 -8.16 -28.77
C LEU A 202 1.68 -7.30 -30.03
N PHE A 203 0.59 -7.16 -30.80
CA PHE A 203 0.56 -6.34 -31.99
C PHE A 203 0.81 -4.85 -31.68
N ASP A 204 0.18 -4.32 -30.63
CA ASP A 204 0.35 -2.91 -30.22
C ASP A 204 1.78 -2.59 -29.75
N LEU A 205 2.54 -3.60 -29.31
CA LEU A 205 3.97 -3.52 -29.00
C LEU A 205 4.88 -3.79 -30.21
N GLY A 206 4.32 -4.03 -31.39
CA GLY A 206 5.07 -4.38 -32.60
C GLY A 206 5.66 -5.80 -32.60
N ILE A 207 5.22 -6.67 -31.68
CA ILE A 207 5.73 -8.04 -31.55
C ILE A 207 4.96 -8.97 -32.47
N ASN A 208 5.67 -9.77 -33.26
CA ASN A 208 5.03 -10.75 -34.12
C ASN A 208 4.36 -11.87 -33.30
N ALA A 209 3.03 -11.98 -33.43
CA ALA A 209 2.21 -12.93 -32.68
C ALA A 209 2.63 -14.40 -32.84
N ALA A 210 3.07 -14.81 -34.04
CA ALA A 210 3.50 -16.19 -34.27
C ALA A 210 4.80 -16.51 -33.52
N GLN A 211 5.73 -15.56 -33.44
CA GLN A 211 6.95 -15.71 -32.64
C GLN A 211 6.65 -15.79 -31.14
N ALA A 212 5.76 -14.93 -30.64
CA ALA A 212 5.34 -14.95 -29.24
C ALA A 212 4.62 -16.25 -28.88
N GLN A 213 3.74 -16.74 -29.76
CA GLN A 213 3.06 -18.03 -29.62
C GLN A 213 4.03 -19.21 -29.53
N LEU A 214 5.07 -19.21 -30.37
CA LEU A 214 6.12 -20.22 -30.31
C LEU A 214 6.92 -20.15 -29.00
N GLU A 215 7.23 -18.94 -28.52
CA GLU A 215 7.98 -18.73 -27.27
C GLU A 215 7.20 -19.24 -26.05
N VAL A 216 5.91 -18.92 -25.96
CA VAL A 216 5.00 -19.43 -24.91
C VAL A 216 4.91 -20.95 -24.95
N MET A 217 4.72 -21.54 -26.13
CA MET A 217 4.68 -22.99 -26.28
C MET A 217 5.99 -23.65 -25.85
N SER A 218 7.12 -23.05 -26.20
CA SER A 218 8.45 -23.55 -25.86
C SER A 218 8.67 -23.56 -24.35
N TYR A 219 8.26 -22.49 -23.66
CA TYR A 219 8.35 -22.41 -22.20
C TYR A 219 7.44 -23.43 -21.51
N LEU A 220 6.17 -23.58 -21.95
CA LEU A 220 5.25 -24.59 -21.41
C LEU A 220 5.76 -26.02 -21.64
N ASN A 221 6.36 -26.29 -22.79
CA ASN A 221 6.98 -27.58 -23.07
C ASN A 221 8.18 -27.84 -22.16
N TRP A 222 9.02 -26.83 -21.92
CA TRP A 222 10.12 -26.94 -20.96
C TRP A 222 9.62 -27.25 -19.53
N GLU A 223 8.56 -26.59 -19.05
CA GLU A 223 7.96 -26.90 -17.75
C GLU A 223 7.49 -28.37 -17.68
N ASN A 224 6.83 -28.86 -18.72
CA ASN A 224 6.38 -30.25 -18.80
C ASN A 224 7.56 -31.24 -18.76
N GLU A 225 8.66 -30.96 -19.46
CA GLU A 225 9.86 -31.79 -19.42
C GLU A 225 10.54 -31.78 -18.04
N LEU A 226 10.51 -30.64 -17.34
CA LEU A 226 11.02 -30.53 -15.98
C LEU A 226 10.20 -31.39 -15.00
N VAL A 227 8.87 -31.32 -15.09
CA VAL A 227 7.94 -32.13 -14.27
C VAL A 227 8.09 -33.61 -14.55
N LYS A 228 8.25 -34.04 -15.81
CA LYS A 228 8.51 -35.44 -16.17
C LYS A 228 9.79 -36.00 -15.53
N LYS A 229 10.78 -35.14 -15.27
CA LYS A 229 12.03 -35.49 -14.57
C LYS A 229 11.89 -35.48 -13.04
N GLY A 230 10.69 -35.27 -12.51
CA GLY A 230 10.44 -35.16 -11.08
C GLY A 230 10.90 -33.84 -10.46
N GLN A 231 11.16 -32.81 -11.28
CA GLN A 231 11.55 -31.47 -10.83
C GLN A 231 10.38 -30.51 -10.96
N ALA A 232 10.36 -29.45 -10.13
CA ALA A 232 9.29 -28.46 -10.15
C ALA A 232 9.77 -27.15 -10.78
N PRO A 233 9.04 -26.57 -11.74
CA PRO A 233 9.33 -25.21 -12.20
C PRO A 233 9.02 -24.22 -11.08
N GLU A 234 9.97 -23.32 -10.81
CA GLU A 234 9.82 -22.25 -9.82
C GLU A 234 9.56 -20.89 -10.46
N HIS A 235 8.99 -19.97 -9.68
CA HIS A 235 8.63 -18.63 -10.15
C HIS A 235 9.80 -17.84 -10.78
N HIS A 236 11.02 -17.99 -10.24
CA HIS A 236 12.17 -17.28 -10.77
C HIS A 236 12.51 -17.69 -12.22
N HIS A 237 12.21 -18.94 -12.63
CA HIS A 237 12.38 -19.37 -14.02
C HIS A 237 11.45 -18.60 -14.95
N THR A 238 10.21 -18.36 -14.52
CA THR A 238 9.26 -17.54 -15.28
C THR A 238 9.74 -16.11 -15.41
N VAL A 239 10.25 -15.52 -14.32
CA VAL A 239 10.79 -14.14 -14.35
C VAL A 239 11.98 -14.04 -15.32
N GLN A 240 12.91 -14.99 -15.27
CA GLN A 240 14.05 -15.03 -16.20
C GLN A 240 13.60 -15.17 -17.67
N TRP A 241 12.61 -16.02 -17.93
CA TRP A 241 12.03 -16.15 -19.27
C TRP A 241 11.37 -14.85 -19.75
N LEU A 242 10.66 -14.13 -18.87
CA LEU A 242 10.09 -12.82 -19.19
C LEU A 242 11.16 -11.77 -19.49
N GLU A 243 12.25 -11.75 -18.71
CA GLU A 243 13.39 -10.86 -18.97
C GLU A 243 14.02 -11.15 -20.33
N ALA A 244 14.23 -12.43 -20.67
CA ALA A 244 14.75 -12.83 -21.98
C ALA A 244 13.81 -12.43 -23.14
N CYS A 245 12.49 -12.53 -22.95
CA CYS A 245 11.51 -12.04 -23.91
C CYS A 245 11.62 -10.52 -24.11
N ALA A 246 11.76 -9.77 -23.02
CA ALA A 246 11.92 -8.32 -23.09
C ALA A 246 13.20 -7.92 -23.83
N ASP A 247 14.32 -8.58 -23.56
CA ASP A 247 15.58 -8.32 -24.25
C ASP A 247 15.47 -8.65 -25.75
N LYS A 248 14.83 -9.78 -26.10
CA LYS A 248 14.61 -10.23 -27.48
C LYS A 248 13.81 -9.22 -28.31
N TRP A 249 12.77 -8.62 -27.72
CA TRP A 249 11.83 -7.73 -28.41
C TRP A 249 11.97 -6.25 -28.01
N ALA A 250 13.06 -5.86 -27.34
CA ALA A 250 13.28 -4.49 -26.87
C ALA A 250 13.19 -3.43 -27.99
N HIS A 251 13.51 -3.80 -29.22
CA HIS A 251 13.47 -2.92 -30.39
C HIS A 251 12.07 -2.78 -31.02
N CYS A 252 11.15 -3.73 -30.77
CA CYS A 252 9.87 -3.80 -31.46
C CYS A 252 8.98 -2.57 -31.21
N PRO A 253 8.80 -2.07 -29.97
CA PRO A 253 7.95 -0.90 -29.74
C PRO A 253 8.45 0.36 -30.43
N SER A 254 9.77 0.61 -30.44
CA SER A 254 10.38 1.76 -31.13
C SER A 254 10.15 1.67 -32.63
N ALA A 255 10.49 0.52 -33.24
CA ALA A 255 10.29 0.31 -34.68
C ALA A 255 8.82 0.45 -35.10
N PHE A 256 7.88 -0.01 -34.27
CA PHE A 256 6.46 0.15 -34.55
C PHE A 256 5.97 1.59 -34.39
N ALA A 257 6.45 2.33 -33.38
CA ALA A 257 6.18 3.75 -33.24
C ALA A 257 6.71 4.55 -34.43
N GLU A 258 7.97 4.32 -34.82
CA GLU A 258 8.65 4.96 -35.94
C GLU A 258 7.94 4.68 -37.27
N SER A 259 7.46 3.45 -37.49
CA SER A 259 6.68 3.10 -38.69
C SER A 259 5.38 3.89 -38.85
N ARG A 260 4.88 4.45 -37.74
CA ARG A 260 3.68 5.31 -37.68
C ARG A 260 4.02 6.80 -37.61
N GLY A 261 5.30 7.15 -37.64
CA GLY A 261 5.78 8.54 -37.57
C GLY A 261 5.88 9.11 -36.14
N PHE A 262 5.96 8.26 -35.12
CA PHE A 262 6.16 8.69 -33.73
C PHE A 262 7.57 8.33 -33.24
N ASP A 263 8.15 9.22 -32.44
CA ASP A 263 9.31 8.91 -31.60
C ASP A 263 8.82 8.41 -30.24
N ILE A 264 9.37 7.29 -29.77
CA ILE A 264 8.95 6.70 -28.48
C ILE A 264 9.44 7.52 -27.27
N LEU A 265 10.49 8.32 -27.44
CA LEU A 265 11.09 9.14 -26.38
C LEU A 265 11.44 10.54 -26.90
N ASP A 266 10.73 11.54 -26.42
CA ASP A 266 11.09 12.95 -26.60
C ASP A 266 11.86 13.46 -25.38
N LYS A 267 13.18 13.63 -25.55
CA LYS A 267 14.06 14.11 -24.46
C LYS A 267 13.75 15.54 -24.03
N THR A 268 13.13 16.36 -24.89
CA THR A 268 12.80 17.75 -24.56
C THR A 268 11.62 17.88 -23.62
N SER A 269 10.82 16.81 -23.50
CA SER A 269 9.67 16.72 -22.60
C SER A 269 10.00 16.13 -21.22
N LEU A 270 11.27 15.80 -20.95
CA LEU A 270 11.70 15.19 -19.68
C LEU A 270 12.00 16.25 -18.61
N THR A 271 11.51 16.02 -17.40
CA THR A 271 11.77 16.83 -16.22
C THR A 271 13.13 16.53 -15.59
N ASN A 272 13.67 17.51 -14.86
CA ASN A 272 14.97 17.43 -14.18
C ASN A 272 16.11 16.96 -15.11
N THR A 273 15.97 17.17 -16.41
CA THR A 273 17.09 17.09 -17.34
C THR A 273 18.03 18.22 -16.97
N LEU A 274 19.30 17.89 -16.71
CA LEU A 274 20.35 18.89 -16.55
C LEU A 274 20.45 19.66 -17.87
N ILE A 275 19.63 20.70 -18.03
CA ILE A 275 19.93 21.76 -18.97
C ILE A 275 21.10 22.48 -18.31
N GLU A 276 22.33 22.09 -18.68
CA GLU A 276 23.42 23.05 -18.62
C GLU A 276 22.97 24.23 -19.47
N ASP A 277 22.43 25.25 -18.80
CA ASP A 277 22.11 26.54 -19.39
C ASP A 277 23.43 27.13 -19.89
N GLN A 278 23.86 26.76 -21.11
CA GLN A 278 24.93 27.44 -21.83
C GLN A 278 24.42 28.74 -22.46
N THR A 279 23.58 29.48 -21.75
CA THR A 279 23.15 30.83 -22.13
C THR A 279 23.19 31.78 -20.95
N ASP A 280 24.32 31.79 -20.24
CA ASP A 280 24.81 32.98 -19.54
C ASP A 280 26.27 33.21 -19.95
N GLY A 281 26.48 33.73 -21.17
CA GLY A 281 27.81 34.15 -21.60
C GLY A 281 28.02 34.30 -23.11
N SER A 282 27.42 35.34 -23.72
CA SER A 282 28.02 36.19 -24.78
C SER A 282 27.08 37.35 -25.12
#